data_AF-A0A9E3X3E8-F1
#
_entry.id   AF-A0A9E3X3E8-F1
#
_cell.length_a   1.000
_cell.length_b   1.000
_cell.length_c   1.000
_cell.angle_alpha   90.00
_cell.angle_beta   90.00
_cell.angle_gamma   90.00
#
_symmetry.space_group_name_H-M   'P 1'
#
loop_
_entity.id
_entity.type
_entity.pdbx_description
1 polymer ?
#
loop_
_entity_poly.entity_id
_entity_poly.type
_entity_poly.pdbx_seq_one_letter_code
_entity_poly.pdbx_strand_id
1 'polypeptide(L)'
;MTQQQRTTSQQAIRLPDAWQVPQGILDRLGTDLVGRQRAIVDETLPNGIHSPLLLVLHEVPDRTPQRQGIFFWRDLDGIWHVYRQGETYDPQADGIAALHEHFANYEAEEQALRREYERARRAGQYLTILEEAALKVHAADNLYRTLTEARTLMREQKIPQDIEIINARDRAYNIEREFDLLYTDTQNALDYREAHAVEVLNIL
;
A
#
# COMPACT_ATOMS: atom_id res chain seq x y z
N MET A 1 -23.89 -34.28 8.42
CA MET A 1 -23.48 -32.96 8.91
C MET A 1 -22.01 -32.78 8.56
N THR A 2 -21.74 -32.08 7.46
CA THR A 2 -20.41 -31.97 6.85
C THR A 2 -19.88 -30.58 7.18
N GLN A 3 -18.95 -30.48 8.15
CA GLN A 3 -18.19 -29.25 8.35
C GLN A 3 -17.09 -29.19 7.29
N GLN A 4 -17.33 -28.43 6.23
CA GLN A 4 -16.28 -27.92 5.37
C GLN A 4 -15.47 -26.89 6.16
N GLN A 5 -14.27 -27.29 6.57
CA GLN A 5 -13.23 -26.35 6.97
C GLN A 5 -12.86 -25.51 5.75
N ARG A 6 -13.28 -24.24 5.73
CA ARG A 6 -12.69 -23.24 4.86
C ARG A 6 -11.31 -22.92 5.41
N THR A 7 -10.28 -23.58 4.89
CA THR A 7 -8.89 -23.13 5.03
C THR A 7 -8.71 -21.93 4.10
N THR A 8 -8.72 -20.72 4.66
CA THR A 8 -8.20 -19.53 4.01
C THR A 8 -6.68 -19.72 3.88
N SER A 9 -6.22 -20.19 2.73
CA SER A 9 -4.79 -20.40 2.47
C SER A 9 -4.09 -19.03 2.37
N GLN A 10 -3.60 -18.52 3.49
CA GLN A 10 -2.61 -17.44 3.48
C GLN A 10 -1.30 -18.02 2.94
N GLN A 11 -0.82 -17.49 1.81
CA GLN A 11 0.36 -18.00 1.12
C GLN A 11 1.62 -17.47 1.79
N ALA A 12 2.54 -18.37 2.15
CA ALA A 12 3.84 -18.02 2.73
C ALA A 12 4.62 -17.06 1.81
N ILE A 13 5.42 -16.16 2.39
CA ILE A 13 6.29 -15.28 1.60
C ILE A 13 7.42 -16.13 1.00
N ARG A 14 7.58 -16.08 -0.32
CA ARG A 14 8.76 -16.57 -1.02
C ARG A 14 9.21 -15.52 -2.03
N LEU A 15 10.28 -14.81 -1.71
CA LEU A 15 10.94 -13.92 -2.66
C LEU A 15 11.64 -14.76 -3.75
N PRO A 16 11.86 -14.20 -4.95
CA PRO A 16 12.61 -14.90 -5.99
C PRO A 16 14.05 -15.19 -5.55
N ASP A 17 14.50 -16.43 -5.67
CA ASP A 17 15.89 -16.84 -5.34
C ASP A 17 16.93 -16.03 -6.15
N ALA A 18 16.55 -15.58 -7.36
CA ALA A 18 17.36 -14.77 -8.24
C ALA A 18 17.77 -13.41 -7.64
N TRP A 19 17.01 -12.88 -6.67
CA TRP A 19 17.32 -11.60 -6.02
C TRP A 19 18.52 -11.69 -5.08
N GLN A 20 18.93 -12.90 -4.67
CA GLN A 20 20.04 -13.13 -3.74
C GLN A 20 19.97 -12.22 -2.50
N VAL A 21 18.76 -12.07 -1.94
CA VAL A 21 18.50 -11.15 -0.83
C VAL A 21 19.36 -11.54 0.39
N PRO A 22 20.10 -10.59 0.99
CA PRO A 22 20.93 -10.86 2.17
C PRO A 22 20.15 -11.43 3.35
N GLN A 23 20.79 -12.30 4.12
CA GLN A 23 20.17 -12.97 5.26
C GLN A 23 19.62 -11.99 6.31
N GLY A 24 20.31 -10.86 6.55
CA GLY A 24 19.84 -9.84 7.49
C GLY A 24 18.49 -9.22 7.12
N ILE A 25 18.15 -9.16 5.83
CA ILE A 25 16.83 -8.74 5.35
C ILE A 25 15.81 -9.88 5.47
N LEU A 26 16.19 -11.10 5.11
CA LEU A 26 15.31 -12.28 5.20
C LEU A 26 14.87 -12.55 6.65
N ASP A 27 15.77 -12.42 7.62
CA ASP A 27 15.49 -12.59 9.04
C ASP A 27 14.42 -11.59 9.55
N ARG A 28 14.35 -10.40 8.95
CA ARG A 28 13.37 -9.34 9.28
C ARG A 28 12.08 -9.44 8.44
N LEU A 29 12.11 -10.18 7.34
CA LEU A 29 10.94 -10.40 6.48
C LEU A 29 9.95 -11.38 7.12
N GLY A 30 10.45 -12.41 7.81
CA GLY A 30 9.63 -13.50 8.34
C GLY A 30 9.13 -14.46 7.24
N THR A 31 8.53 -15.59 7.64
CA THR A 31 8.25 -16.71 6.73
C THR A 31 6.77 -16.92 6.39
N ASP A 32 5.85 -16.45 7.25
CA ASP A 32 4.47 -16.97 7.22
C ASP A 32 3.48 -16.02 6.54
N LEU A 33 3.58 -14.71 6.79
CA LEU A 33 2.63 -13.70 6.29
C LEU A 33 3.36 -12.43 5.85
N VAL A 34 2.86 -11.77 4.78
CA VAL A 34 3.36 -10.48 4.26
C VAL A 34 3.57 -9.46 5.38
N GLY A 35 2.68 -9.46 6.37
CA GLY A 35 2.76 -8.58 7.53
C GLY A 35 2.35 -7.14 7.19
N ARG A 36 2.96 -6.17 7.87
CA ARG A 36 2.75 -4.74 7.61
C ARG A 36 3.61 -4.27 6.44
N GLN A 37 3.15 -3.22 5.75
CA GLN A 37 4.01 -2.48 4.84
C GLN A 37 5.20 -1.93 5.63
N ARG A 38 6.41 -2.09 5.08
CA ARG A 38 7.66 -1.70 5.75
C ARG A 38 8.84 -1.67 4.79
N ALA A 39 9.83 -0.89 5.15
CA ALA A 39 11.13 -0.88 4.50
C ALA A 39 12.13 -1.71 5.31
N ILE A 40 12.98 -2.48 4.64
CA ILE A 40 13.99 -3.33 5.27
C ILE A 40 15.33 -3.12 4.56
N VAL A 41 16.36 -2.86 5.35
CA VAL A 41 17.76 -2.79 4.92
C VAL A 41 18.57 -3.81 5.70
N ASP A 42 19.70 -4.24 5.16
CA ASP A 42 20.68 -5.05 5.90
C ASP A 42 21.63 -4.12 6.68
N GLU A 43 21.52 -4.11 7.99
CA GLU A 43 22.35 -3.28 8.89
C GLU A 43 23.70 -3.95 9.21
N THR A 44 23.91 -5.19 8.77
CA THR A 44 25.09 -6.00 9.08
C THR A 44 26.18 -5.91 8.01
N LEU A 45 25.91 -5.23 6.90
CA LEU A 45 26.86 -5.11 5.80
C LEU A 45 28.13 -4.33 6.21
N PRO A 46 29.30 -4.73 5.70
CA PRO A 46 30.57 -4.07 6.03
C PRO A 46 30.57 -2.59 5.69
N ASN A 47 31.31 -1.80 6.50
CA ASN A 47 31.55 -0.39 6.23
C ASN A 47 32.09 -0.16 4.81
N GLY A 48 31.41 0.68 4.03
CA GLY A 48 31.81 1.05 2.67
C GLY A 48 31.01 0.35 1.56
N ILE A 49 30.13 -0.60 1.90
CA ILE A 49 29.13 -1.16 0.99
C ILE A 49 27.78 -0.53 1.34
N HIS A 50 27.06 -0.03 0.33
CA HIS A 50 25.72 0.50 0.54
C HIS A 50 24.74 -0.63 0.75
N SER A 51 23.88 -0.52 1.76
CA SER A 51 22.88 -1.55 2.02
C SER A 51 21.82 -1.57 0.92
N PRO A 52 21.39 -2.75 0.44
CA PRO A 52 20.26 -2.83 -0.46
C PRO A 52 18.95 -2.60 0.30
N LEU A 53 17.87 -2.33 -0.42
CA LEU A 53 16.58 -1.95 0.18
C LEU A 53 15.46 -2.85 -0.34
N LEU A 54 14.76 -3.51 0.58
CA LEU A 54 13.52 -4.21 0.30
C LEU A 54 12.33 -3.38 0.80
N LEU A 55 11.40 -3.05 -0.10
CA LEU A 55 10.08 -2.55 0.25
C LEU A 55 9.10 -3.71 0.24
N VAL A 56 8.37 -3.85 1.34
CA VAL A 56 7.18 -4.69 1.44
C VAL A 56 6.00 -3.75 1.39
N LEU A 57 5.24 -3.76 0.29
CA LEU A 57 4.05 -2.93 0.10
C LEU A 57 2.81 -3.83 -0.08
N HIS A 58 1.62 -3.23 -0.05
CA HIS A 58 0.35 -3.93 -0.30
C HIS A 58 -0.34 -3.35 -1.52
N GLU A 59 -0.87 -4.22 -2.38
CA GLU A 59 -1.83 -3.81 -3.41
C GLU A 59 -3.01 -3.06 -2.78
N VAL A 60 -3.68 -2.22 -3.59
CA VAL A 60 -4.84 -1.45 -3.11
C VAL A 60 -5.84 -2.42 -2.50
N PRO A 61 -6.27 -2.22 -1.24
CA PRO A 61 -7.19 -3.15 -0.61
C PRO A 61 -8.55 -3.08 -1.31
N ASP A 62 -9.11 -4.25 -1.57
CA ASP A 62 -10.52 -4.41 -1.89
C ASP A 62 -11.31 -4.73 -0.60
N ARG A 63 -12.57 -5.14 -0.74
CA ARG A 63 -13.41 -5.54 0.40
C ARG A 63 -13.02 -6.90 0.99
N THR A 64 -12.02 -7.60 0.43
CA THR A 64 -11.57 -8.87 0.97
C THR A 64 -10.57 -8.66 2.11
N PRO A 65 -10.56 -9.53 3.13
CA PRO A 65 -9.64 -9.39 4.26
C PRO A 65 -8.19 -9.76 3.91
N GLN A 66 -7.93 -10.24 2.68
CA GLN A 66 -6.65 -10.80 2.30
C GLN A 66 -5.76 -9.72 1.70
N ARG A 67 -4.64 -9.46 2.39
CA ARG A 67 -3.63 -8.52 1.90
C ARG A 67 -2.76 -9.20 0.86
N GLN A 68 -2.67 -8.63 -0.33
CA GLN A 68 -1.75 -9.08 -1.36
C GLN A 68 -0.46 -8.26 -1.28
N GLY A 69 0.65 -8.95 -1.04
CA GLY A 69 1.97 -8.31 -0.97
C GLY A 69 2.54 -8.02 -2.35
N ILE A 70 3.14 -6.85 -2.51
CA ILE A 70 4.03 -6.52 -3.62
C ILE A 70 5.39 -6.10 -3.04
N PHE A 71 6.44 -6.71 -3.55
CA PHE A 71 7.79 -6.56 -3.07
C PHE A 71 8.60 -5.80 -4.11
N PHE A 72 9.31 -4.76 -3.68
CA PHE A 72 10.27 -4.05 -4.51
C PHE A 72 11.66 -4.18 -3.91
N TRP A 73 12.59 -4.65 -4.71
CA TRP A 73 13.97 -4.89 -4.30
C TRP A 73 14.89 -3.97 -5.06
N ARG A 74 15.55 -3.07 -4.34
CA ARG A 74 16.65 -2.27 -4.85
C ARG A 74 17.95 -2.95 -4.48
N ASP A 75 18.65 -3.48 -5.46
CA ASP A 75 19.91 -4.17 -5.24
C ASP A 75 21.08 -3.21 -4.95
N LEU A 76 22.28 -3.78 -4.83
CA LEU A 76 23.52 -3.03 -4.53
C LEU A 76 23.92 -2.08 -5.67
N ASP A 77 23.56 -2.40 -6.91
CA ASP A 77 23.81 -1.56 -8.08
C ASP A 77 22.75 -0.46 -8.24
N GLY A 78 21.71 -0.49 -7.41
CA GLY A 78 20.60 0.44 -7.44
C GLY A 78 19.54 0.10 -8.48
N ILE A 79 19.57 -1.11 -9.02
CA ILE A 79 18.57 -1.61 -9.94
C ILE A 79 17.37 -2.09 -9.13
N TRP A 80 16.18 -1.74 -9.62
CA TRP A 80 14.91 -2.06 -8.99
C TRP A 80 14.27 -3.29 -9.64
N HIS A 81 13.87 -4.23 -8.80
CA HIS A 81 13.17 -5.45 -9.16
C HIS A 81 11.79 -5.47 -8.48
N VAL A 82 10.83 -6.16 -9.08
CA VAL A 82 9.47 -6.30 -8.54
C VAL A 82 9.05 -7.76 -8.48
N TYR A 83 8.29 -8.10 -7.44
CA TYR A 83 7.63 -9.39 -7.32
C TYR A 83 6.29 -9.22 -6.63
N ARG A 84 5.22 -9.68 -7.28
CA ARG A 84 3.88 -9.72 -6.68
C ARG A 84 3.64 -11.10 -6.10
N GLN A 85 3.11 -11.13 -4.88
CA GLN A 85 2.84 -12.37 -4.18
C GLN A 85 1.88 -13.25 -4.99
N GLY A 86 2.28 -14.50 -5.22
CA GLY A 86 1.48 -15.49 -5.93
C GLY A 86 1.69 -15.49 -7.45
N GLU A 87 2.47 -14.56 -7.99
CA GLU A 87 2.81 -14.52 -9.41
C GLU A 87 4.11 -15.29 -9.72
N THR A 88 4.33 -15.59 -11.00
CA THR A 88 5.62 -16.11 -11.45
C THR A 88 6.59 -14.93 -11.61
N TYR A 89 7.78 -15.03 -11.03
CA TYR A 89 8.79 -13.96 -11.16
C TYR A 89 9.22 -13.78 -12.62
N ASP A 90 9.12 -12.55 -13.11
CA ASP A 90 9.65 -12.11 -14.40
C ASP A 90 10.93 -11.28 -14.18
N PRO A 91 12.13 -11.80 -14.55
CA PRO A 91 13.38 -11.08 -14.39
C PRO A 91 13.54 -9.88 -15.33
N GLN A 92 12.68 -9.73 -16.34
CA GLN A 92 12.69 -8.59 -17.26
C GLN A 92 11.73 -7.48 -16.85
N ALA A 93 10.94 -7.69 -15.80
CA ALA A 93 10.03 -6.67 -15.29
C ALA A 93 10.82 -5.47 -14.75
N ASP A 94 10.47 -4.28 -15.26
CA ASP A 94 11.03 -3.02 -14.78
C ASP A 94 10.41 -2.67 -13.41
N GLY A 95 11.23 -2.73 -12.36
CA GLY A 95 10.77 -2.47 -10.99
C GLY A 95 10.31 -1.03 -10.75
N ILE A 96 10.90 -0.04 -11.42
CA ILE A 96 10.47 1.36 -11.28
C ILE A 96 9.15 1.58 -12.02
N ALA A 97 9.03 1.05 -13.24
CA ALA A 97 7.76 1.12 -13.97
C ALA A 97 6.63 0.46 -13.18
N ALA A 98 6.88 -0.71 -12.57
CA ALA A 98 5.91 -1.40 -11.72
C ALA A 98 5.58 -0.62 -10.43
N LEU A 99 6.54 0.11 -9.86
CA LEU A 99 6.28 0.99 -8.70
C LEU A 99 5.39 2.17 -9.10
N HIS A 100 5.61 2.76 -10.27
CA HIS A 100 4.75 3.80 -10.80
C HIS A 100 3.34 3.31 -11.16
N GLU A 101 3.23 2.10 -11.71
CA GLU A 101 1.95 1.42 -11.94
C GLU A 101 1.20 1.20 -10.62
N HIS A 102 1.90 0.74 -9.59
CA HIS A 102 1.32 0.54 -8.26
C HIS A 102 0.70 1.82 -7.69
N PHE A 103 1.39 2.96 -7.79
CA PHE A 103 0.81 4.26 -7.41
C PHE A 103 -0.37 4.67 -8.29
N ALA A 104 -0.30 4.41 -9.60
CA ALA A 104 -1.41 4.69 -10.51
C ALA A 104 -2.67 3.88 -10.17
N ASN A 105 -2.53 2.67 -9.63
CA ASN A 105 -3.66 1.86 -9.17
C ASN A 105 -4.35 2.51 -7.96
N TYR A 106 -3.60 3.01 -6.98
CA TYR A 106 -4.18 3.77 -5.86
C TYR A 106 -4.92 5.02 -6.34
N GLU A 107 -4.32 5.79 -7.25
CA GLU A 107 -4.92 7.00 -7.82
C GLU A 107 -6.20 6.69 -8.62
N ALA A 108 -6.20 5.59 -9.39
CA ALA A 108 -7.37 5.17 -10.15
C ALA A 108 -8.55 4.79 -9.24
N GLU A 109 -8.26 4.11 -8.13
CA GLU A 109 -9.24 3.71 -7.11
C GLU A 109 -9.80 4.92 -6.35
N GLU A 110 -8.96 5.90 -6.02
CA GLU A 110 -9.38 7.18 -5.46
C GLU A 110 -10.36 7.89 -6.41
N GLN A 111 -9.97 8.03 -7.68
CA GLN A 111 -10.79 8.72 -8.68
C GLN A 111 -12.10 7.97 -8.94
N ALA A 112 -12.10 6.64 -8.85
CA ALA A 112 -13.32 5.84 -8.94
C ALA A 112 -14.30 6.18 -7.82
N LEU A 113 -13.85 6.17 -6.56
CA LEU A 113 -14.69 6.53 -5.42
C LEU A 113 -15.12 7.99 -5.45
N ARG A 114 -14.26 8.91 -5.91
CA ARG A 114 -14.63 10.32 -6.08
C ARG A 114 -15.78 10.49 -7.08
N ARG A 115 -15.73 9.78 -8.20
CA ARG A 115 -16.83 9.77 -9.19
C ARG A 115 -18.11 9.16 -8.62
N GLU A 116 -18.02 8.22 -7.68
CA GLU A 116 -19.19 7.69 -6.97
C GLU A 116 -19.77 8.71 -6.00
N TYR A 117 -18.91 9.38 -5.23
CA TYR A 117 -19.27 10.47 -4.32
C TYR A 117 -20.02 11.59 -5.04
N GLU A 118 -19.52 12.05 -6.18
CA GLU A 118 -20.15 13.11 -6.99
C GLU A 118 -21.57 12.72 -7.47
N ARG A 119 -21.83 11.42 -7.64
CA ARG A 119 -23.12 10.87 -8.08
C ARG A 119 -24.01 10.42 -6.92
N ALA A 120 -23.49 10.34 -5.71
CA ALA A 120 -24.23 9.90 -4.54
C ALA A 120 -25.37 10.89 -4.23
N ARG A 121 -26.56 10.34 -3.98
CA ARG A 121 -27.79 11.11 -3.67
C ARG A 121 -28.57 10.51 -2.50
N ARG A 122 -28.05 9.48 -1.83
CA ARG A 122 -28.72 8.77 -0.73
C ARG A 122 -27.71 8.41 0.35
N ALA A 123 -28.13 8.41 1.61
CA ALA A 123 -27.27 8.08 2.76
C ALA A 123 -26.53 6.75 2.57
N GLY A 124 -27.22 5.68 2.14
CA GLY A 124 -26.59 4.38 1.90
C GLY A 124 -25.49 4.38 0.83
N GLN A 125 -25.52 5.31 -0.15
CA GLN A 125 -24.44 5.45 -1.13
C GLN A 125 -23.20 6.06 -0.49
N TYR A 126 -23.36 7.10 0.33
CA TYR A 126 -22.25 7.68 1.10
C TYR A 126 -21.65 6.66 2.08
N LEU A 127 -22.49 5.87 2.74
CA LEU A 127 -22.06 4.83 3.68
C LEU A 127 -21.23 3.75 2.98
N THR A 128 -21.65 3.33 1.77
CA THR A 128 -20.89 2.40 0.92
C THR A 128 -19.51 2.96 0.56
N ILE A 129 -19.44 4.25 0.19
CA ILE A 129 -18.19 4.93 -0.16
C ILE A 129 -17.29 5.07 1.08
N LEU A 130 -17.83 5.41 2.25
CA LEU A 130 -17.07 5.52 3.50
C LEU A 130 -16.39 4.22 3.88
N GLU A 131 -17.09 3.09 3.79
CA GLU A 131 -16.52 1.77 4.09
C GLU A 131 -15.32 1.45 3.19
N GLU A 132 -15.40 1.76 1.89
CA GLU A 132 -14.30 1.51 0.95
C GLU A 132 -13.15 2.49 1.14
N ALA A 133 -13.47 3.78 1.31
CA ALA A 133 -12.49 4.82 1.55
C ALA A 133 -11.70 4.54 2.84
N ALA A 134 -12.34 4.06 3.92
CA ALA A 134 -11.67 3.76 5.18
C ALA A 134 -10.51 2.75 5.00
N LEU A 135 -10.75 1.67 4.26
CA LEU A 135 -9.72 0.65 3.99
C LEU A 135 -8.55 1.24 3.19
N LYS A 136 -8.87 2.04 2.18
CA LYS A 136 -7.89 2.65 1.27
C LYS A 136 -7.09 3.78 1.94
N VAL A 137 -7.70 4.58 2.81
CA VAL A 137 -7.02 5.57 3.67
C VAL A 137 -5.95 4.88 4.51
N HIS A 138 -6.30 3.78 5.20
CA HIS A 138 -5.34 3.06 6.02
C HIS A 138 -4.19 2.44 5.21
N ALA A 139 -4.48 1.92 4.02
CA ALA A 139 -3.43 1.40 3.14
C ALA A 139 -2.51 2.50 2.61
N ALA A 140 -3.06 3.65 2.22
CA ALA A 140 -2.31 4.80 1.73
C ALA A 140 -1.43 5.46 2.81
N ASP A 141 -1.92 5.60 4.06
CA ASP A 141 -1.10 6.04 5.20
C ASP A 141 0.10 5.10 5.40
N ASN A 142 -0.15 3.80 5.44
CA ASN A 142 0.91 2.81 5.62
C ASN A 142 1.93 2.82 4.47
N LEU A 143 1.48 3.05 3.23
CA LEU A 143 2.33 3.21 2.06
C LEU A 143 3.25 4.44 2.20
N TYR A 144 2.68 5.60 2.51
CA TYR A 144 3.44 6.84 2.72
C TYR A 144 4.45 6.71 3.88
N ARG A 145 4.02 6.13 5.00
CA ARG A 145 4.90 5.87 6.16
C ARG A 145 6.04 4.93 5.81
N THR A 146 5.78 3.89 5.02
CA THR A 146 6.80 2.94 4.56
C THR A 146 7.86 3.62 3.69
N LEU A 147 7.46 4.51 2.78
CA LEU A 147 8.40 5.24 1.91
C LEU A 147 9.18 6.32 2.68
N THR A 148 8.57 6.88 3.73
CA THR A 148 9.26 7.78 4.67
C THR A 148 10.29 7.02 5.51
N GLU A 149 9.95 5.81 5.98
CA GLU A 149 10.87 4.90 6.66
C GLU A 149 12.03 4.51 5.74
N ALA A 150 11.74 4.11 4.49
CA ALA A 150 12.76 3.78 3.49
C ALA A 150 13.79 4.90 3.31
N ARG A 151 13.32 6.14 3.09
CA ARG A 151 14.21 7.31 2.97
C ARG A 151 15.05 7.54 4.22
N THR A 152 14.48 7.30 5.40
CA THR A 152 15.18 7.48 6.69
C THR A 152 16.28 6.44 6.84
N LEU A 153 15.95 5.16 6.61
CA LEU A 153 16.92 4.05 6.64
C LEU A 153 18.04 4.26 5.63
N MET A 154 17.72 4.71 4.41
CA MET A 154 18.73 5.01 3.40
C MET A 154 19.73 6.07 3.85
N ARG A 155 19.26 7.14 4.49
CA ARG A 155 20.14 8.18 5.05
C ARG A 155 21.00 7.62 6.18
N GLU A 156 20.42 6.86 7.09
CA GLU A 156 21.11 6.28 8.25
C GLU A 156 22.20 5.29 7.82
N GLN A 157 21.91 4.47 6.81
CA GLN A 157 22.83 3.50 6.21
C GLN A 157 23.75 4.12 5.15
N LYS A 158 23.73 5.45 4.97
CA LYS A 158 24.53 6.18 3.97
C LYS A 158 24.40 5.60 2.57
N ILE A 159 23.23 5.08 2.21
CA ILE A 159 22.89 4.64 0.86
C ILE A 159 22.79 5.91 -0.02
N PRO A 160 23.32 5.91 -1.26
CA PRO A 160 23.20 7.04 -2.16
C PRO A 160 21.74 7.40 -2.32
N GLN A 161 21.48 8.70 -2.33
CA GLN A 161 20.13 9.20 -2.45
C GLN A 161 19.55 8.77 -3.79
N ASP A 162 18.45 8.04 -3.74
CA ASP A 162 17.72 7.59 -4.92
C ASP A 162 16.55 8.56 -5.16
N ILE A 163 16.55 9.21 -6.33
CA ILE A 163 15.49 10.14 -6.72
C ILE A 163 14.14 9.44 -6.79
N GLU A 164 14.12 8.14 -7.10
CA GLU A 164 12.90 7.36 -7.22
C GLU A 164 12.21 7.18 -5.86
N ILE A 165 12.97 7.02 -4.76
CA ILE A 165 12.39 6.97 -3.41
C ILE A 165 11.81 8.32 -2.99
N ILE A 166 12.42 9.42 -3.40
CA ILE A 166 11.90 10.77 -3.10
C ILE A 166 10.57 10.98 -3.84
N ASN A 167 10.57 10.70 -5.14
CA ASN A 167 9.39 10.84 -5.99
C ASN A 167 8.26 9.91 -5.52
N ALA A 168 8.60 8.66 -5.20
CA ALA A 168 7.67 7.66 -4.65
C ALA A 168 7.02 8.16 -3.36
N ARG A 169 7.82 8.69 -2.42
CA ARG A 169 7.32 9.23 -1.15
C ARG A 169 6.36 10.40 -1.38
N ASP A 170 6.74 11.35 -2.24
CA ASP A 170 5.94 12.54 -2.50
C ASP A 170 4.62 12.18 -3.20
N ARG A 171 4.65 11.19 -4.10
CA ARG A 171 3.43 10.64 -4.72
C ARG A 171 2.54 9.91 -3.72
N ALA A 172 3.12 9.10 -2.84
CA ALA A 172 2.38 8.41 -1.78
C ALA A 172 1.74 9.38 -0.78
N TYR A 173 2.39 10.50 -0.47
CA TYR A 173 1.80 11.57 0.33
C TYR A 173 0.53 12.13 -0.34
N ASN A 174 0.59 12.43 -1.64
CA ASN A 174 -0.58 12.92 -2.36
C ASN A 174 -1.72 11.88 -2.38
N ILE A 175 -1.41 10.61 -2.60
CA ILE A 175 -2.39 9.52 -2.56
C ILE A 175 -3.09 9.45 -1.19
N GLU A 176 -2.30 9.43 -0.11
CA GLU A 176 -2.83 9.44 1.27
C GLU A 176 -3.75 10.63 1.50
N ARG A 177 -3.30 11.82 1.09
CA ARG A 177 -4.05 13.05 1.25
C ARG A 177 -5.38 13.06 0.50
N GLU A 178 -5.40 12.57 -0.73
CA GLU A 178 -6.62 12.54 -1.55
C GLU A 178 -7.67 11.55 -0.99
N PHE A 179 -7.23 10.38 -0.50
CA PHE A 179 -8.13 9.45 0.18
C PHE A 179 -8.68 10.04 1.49
N ASP A 180 -7.85 10.72 2.29
CA ASP A 180 -8.28 11.38 3.53
C ASP A 180 -9.31 12.50 3.27
N LEU A 181 -9.08 13.32 2.23
CA LEU A 181 -10.03 14.32 1.76
C LEU A 181 -11.36 13.70 1.38
N LEU A 182 -11.34 12.66 0.53
CA LEU A 182 -12.56 11.99 0.07
C LEU A 182 -13.33 11.37 1.23
N TYR A 183 -12.65 10.72 2.17
CA TYR A 183 -13.26 10.14 3.36
C TYR A 183 -13.97 11.22 4.18
N THR A 184 -13.28 12.32 4.47
CA THR A 184 -13.80 13.45 5.25
C THR A 184 -15.00 14.11 4.55
N ASP A 185 -14.90 14.37 3.24
CA ASP A 185 -15.98 14.96 2.44
C ASP A 185 -17.22 14.07 2.39
N THR A 186 -17.01 12.75 2.32
CA THR A 186 -18.09 11.75 2.33
C THR A 186 -18.78 11.71 3.69
N GLN A 187 -18.01 11.77 4.78
CA GLN A 187 -18.54 11.81 6.15
C GLN A 187 -19.38 13.07 6.36
N ASN A 188 -18.84 14.24 6.01
CA ASN A 188 -19.55 15.51 6.12
C ASN A 188 -20.85 15.54 5.30
N ALA A 189 -20.82 14.96 4.09
CA ALA A 189 -22.01 14.87 3.24
C ALA A 189 -23.09 13.95 3.83
N LEU A 190 -22.71 12.85 4.49
CA LEU A 190 -23.64 11.97 5.19
C LEU A 190 -24.27 12.70 6.38
N ASP A 191 -23.45 13.31 7.23
CA ASP A 191 -23.88 14.03 8.44
C ASP A 191 -24.88 15.15 8.11
N TYR A 192 -24.57 15.97 7.10
CA TYR A 192 -25.46 17.03 6.63
C TYR A 192 -26.84 16.49 6.23
N ARG A 193 -26.88 15.33 5.56
CA ARG A 193 -28.12 14.74 5.07
C ARG A 193 -28.95 14.14 6.18
N GLU A 194 -28.33 13.51 7.17
CA GLU A 194 -29.04 13.02 8.35
C GLU A 194 -29.67 14.18 9.10
N ALA A 195 -28.92 15.27 9.31
CA ALA A 195 -29.43 16.49 9.94
C ALA A 195 -30.63 17.08 9.16
N HIS A 196 -30.50 17.23 7.83
CA HIS A 196 -31.58 17.75 6.99
C HIS A 196 -32.83 16.85 6.99
N ALA A 197 -32.67 15.52 7.04
CA ALA A 197 -33.81 14.60 7.12
C ALA A 197 -34.59 14.76 8.44
N VAL A 198 -33.88 14.95 9.55
CA VAL A 198 -34.49 15.21 10.86
C VAL A 198 -35.23 16.55 10.88
N GLU A 199 -34.64 17.60 10.30
CA GLU A 199 -35.28 18.91 10.18
C GLU A 199 -36.61 18.83 9.42
N VAL A 200 -36.63 18.17 8.26
CA VAL A 200 -37.86 18.01 7.46
C VAL A 200 -38.94 17.22 8.21
N LEU A 201 -38.57 16.17 8.95
CA LEU A 201 -39.52 15.38 9.73
C LEU A 201 -40.10 16.14 10.93
N ASN A 202 -39.37 17.09 11.51
CA ASN A 202 -39.84 17.91 12.63
C ASN A 202 -40.75 19.08 12.20
N ILE A 203 -40.88 19.35 10.90
CA ILE A 203 -41.73 20.40 10.33
C ILE A 203 -43.11 19.85 9.91
N LEU A 204 -43.30 18.52 9.90
CA LEU A 204 -44.57 17.83 9.58
C LEU A 204 -45.30 17.36 10.83
#